data_AF-A0A3M1AG00-F1
#
_entry.id   AF-A0A3M1AG00-F1
#
_cell.length_a   1.000
_cell.length_b   1.000
_cell.length_c   1.000
_cell.angle_alpha   90.00
_cell.angle_beta   90.00
_cell.angle_gamma   90.00
#
_symmetry.space_group_name_H-M   'P 1'
#
loop_
_entity.id
_entity.type
_entity.pdbx_description
1 polymer ?
#
loop_
_entity_poly.entity_id
_entity_poly.type
_entity_poly.pdbx_seq_one_letter_code
_entity_poly.pdbx_strand_id
1 'polypeptide(L)'
;MAVETFYYDNRIVRNFTIATVFWGAVGMLVGLIIAIELYYPQLNLGIQFTTFGRMRPLHTNAVIFAFAGNAIFMGAYYSLQRLLKTRMYSDFLSKVHFWGWQLIIVLAAASLLMGFTTSKEYAELEWPIDILIAIVWVIFGINMFGTIIKRRERHMYVAIWFYIATVVT
;
A
#
# COMPACT_ATOMS: atom_id res chain seq x y z
N MET A 1 30.54 -28.77 -5.55
CA MET A 1 29.56 -27.68 -5.81
C MET A 1 29.74 -26.66 -4.70
N ALA A 2 30.07 -25.40 -5.03
CA ALA A 2 30.12 -24.34 -4.03
C ALA A 2 28.69 -24.08 -3.52
N VAL A 3 28.51 -24.01 -2.20
CA VAL A 3 27.22 -23.66 -1.61
C VAL A 3 26.99 -22.17 -1.87
N GLU A 4 26.02 -21.83 -2.73
CA GLU A 4 25.67 -20.44 -2.98
C GLU A 4 24.98 -19.84 -1.75
N THR A 5 25.64 -18.88 -1.12
CA THR A 5 25.07 -18.07 -0.03
C THR A 5 24.43 -16.80 -0.58
N PHE A 6 23.19 -16.52 -0.20
CA PHE A 6 22.52 -15.27 -0.56
C PHE A 6 21.79 -14.67 0.65
N TYR A 7 21.59 -13.35 0.61
CA TYR A 7 20.95 -12.60 1.69
C TYR A 7 19.61 -12.03 1.22
N TYR A 8 18.60 -12.12 2.09
CA TYR A 8 17.30 -11.47 1.86
C TYR A 8 17.37 -9.96 2.10
N ASP A 9 16.57 -9.20 1.34
CA ASP A 9 16.32 -7.79 1.64
C ASP A 9 15.24 -7.68 2.72
N ASN A 10 15.66 -7.54 3.97
CA ASN A 10 14.75 -7.24 5.09
C ASN A 10 14.56 -5.73 5.31
N ARG A 11 15.32 -4.85 4.63
CA ARG A 11 15.17 -3.40 4.80
C ARG A 11 13.84 -2.94 4.21
N ILE A 12 13.50 -3.41 3.02
CA ILE A 12 12.22 -3.09 2.39
C ILE A 12 11.04 -3.57 3.23
N VAL A 13 11.13 -4.79 3.78
CA VAL A 13 10.09 -5.34 4.66
C VAL A 13 9.90 -4.44 5.88
N ARG A 14 11.01 -4.08 6.56
CA ARG A 14 10.97 -3.19 7.73
C ARG A 14 10.34 -1.83 7.41
N ASN A 15 10.66 -1.26 6.26
CA ASN A 15 10.08 0.02 5.84
C ASN A 15 8.55 -0.08 5.69
N PHE A 16 8.06 -1.13 5.01
CA PHE A 16 6.63 -1.38 4.91
C PHE A 16 6.00 -1.70 6.28
N THR A 17 6.68 -2.44 7.17
CA THR A 17 6.18 -2.67 8.53
C THR A 17 5.97 -1.37 9.30
N ILE A 18 6.96 -0.47 9.28
CA ILE A 18 6.85 0.83 9.96
C ILE A 18 5.72 1.66 9.34
N ALA A 19 5.63 1.69 8.01
CA ALA A 19 4.55 2.38 7.30
C ALA A 19 3.17 1.81 7.65
N THR A 20 3.02 0.49 7.72
CA THR A 20 1.76 -0.17 8.14
C THR A 20 1.34 0.30 9.52
N VAL A 21 2.23 0.26 10.51
CA VAL A 21 1.88 0.68 11.88
C VAL A 21 1.51 2.16 11.91
N PHE A 22 2.30 3.01 11.24
CA PHE A 22 2.06 4.45 11.18
C PHE A 22 0.72 4.78 10.53
N TRP A 23 0.46 4.28 9.32
CA TRP A 23 -0.78 4.56 8.59
C TRP A 23 -1.99 3.86 9.22
N GLY A 24 -1.79 2.73 9.91
CA GLY A 24 -2.82 2.10 10.74
C GLY A 24 -3.28 3.01 11.87
N ALA A 25 -2.34 3.59 12.61
CA ALA A 25 -2.66 4.57 13.65
C ALA A 25 -3.37 5.81 13.09
N VAL A 26 -2.87 6.37 11.98
CA VAL A 26 -3.49 7.55 11.32
C VAL A 26 -4.90 7.22 10.83
N GLY A 27 -5.07 6.12 10.09
CA GLY A 27 -6.37 5.72 9.53
C GLY A 27 -7.41 5.46 10.61
N MET A 28 -7.03 4.76 11.69
CA MET A 28 -7.94 4.52 12.83
C MET A 28 -8.25 5.80 13.60
N LEU A 29 -7.30 6.73 13.75
CA LEU A 29 -7.54 8.03 14.40
C LEU A 29 -8.54 8.87 13.60
N VAL A 30 -8.39 8.97 12.28
CA VAL A 30 -9.36 9.66 11.42
C VAL A 30 -10.74 8.98 11.53
N GLY A 31 -10.77 7.64 11.59
CA GLY A 31 -11.99 6.87 11.81
C GLY A 31 -12.70 7.22 13.12
N LEU A 32 -11.94 7.38 14.20
CA LEU A 32 -12.47 7.82 15.48
C LEU A 32 -13.03 9.24 15.41
N ILE A 33 -12.31 10.17 14.75
CA ILE A 33 -12.77 11.56 14.58
C ILE A 33 -14.11 11.60 13.85
N ILE A 34 -14.22 10.96 12.69
CA ILE A 34 -15.46 10.97 11.90
C ILE A 34 -16.61 10.22 12.59
N ALA A 35 -16.30 9.22 13.43
CA ALA A 35 -17.31 8.56 14.24
C ALA A 35 -17.89 9.51 15.30
N ILE A 36 -17.07 10.37 15.89
CA ILE A 36 -17.55 11.39 16.82
C ILE A 36 -18.30 12.50 16.08
N GLU A 37 -17.88 12.91 14.88
CA GLU A 37 -18.60 13.90 14.06
C GLU A 37 -20.06 13.49 13.76
N LEU A 38 -20.35 12.20 13.63
CA LEU A 38 -21.71 11.69 13.45
C LEU A 38 -22.62 11.93 14.67
N TYR A 39 -22.05 11.89 15.88
CA TYR A 39 -22.77 12.11 17.13
C TYR A 39 -22.74 13.58 17.57
N TYR A 40 -21.62 14.28 17.34
CA TYR A 40 -21.36 15.65 17.76
C TYR A 40 -20.87 16.49 16.56
N PRO A 41 -21.79 16.98 15.69
CA PRO A 41 -21.44 17.64 14.43
C PRO A 41 -20.60 18.92 14.56
N GLN A 42 -20.54 19.53 15.75
CA GLN A 42 -19.71 20.71 16.02
C GLN A 42 -18.21 20.41 15.88
N LEU A 43 -17.81 19.14 15.95
CA LEU A 43 -16.43 18.69 15.69
C LEU A 43 -15.98 18.88 14.24
N ASN A 44 -16.89 19.18 13.30
CA ASN A 44 -16.51 19.60 11.95
C ASN A 44 -15.78 20.96 11.93
N LEU A 45 -15.75 21.71 13.05
CA LEU A 45 -15.06 22.98 13.25
C LEU A 45 -15.46 24.13 12.30
N GLY A 46 -16.50 23.94 11.48
CA GLY A 46 -16.94 24.94 10.49
C GLY A 46 -15.96 25.18 9.34
N ILE A 47 -14.96 24.31 9.17
CA ILE A 47 -13.92 24.39 8.13
C ILE A 47 -14.13 23.27 7.11
N GLN A 48 -14.00 23.60 5.83
CA GLN A 48 -14.28 22.66 4.74
C GLN A 48 -13.46 21.36 4.79
N PHE A 49 -12.21 21.43 5.26
CA PHE A 49 -11.27 20.31 5.30
C PHE A 49 -11.65 19.25 6.34
N THR A 50 -12.24 19.67 7.45
CA THR A 50 -12.59 18.82 8.60
C THR A 50 -14.06 18.39 8.57
N THR A 51 -14.73 18.52 7.42
CA THR A 51 -16.11 18.06 7.30
C THR A 51 -16.14 16.54 7.12
N PHE A 52 -17.12 15.88 7.75
CA PHE A 52 -17.37 14.44 7.60
C PHE A 52 -17.35 13.98 6.14
N GLY A 53 -17.93 14.78 5.23
CA GLY A 53 -17.98 14.47 3.80
C GLY A 53 -16.61 14.33 3.13
N ARG A 54 -15.59 15.08 3.59
CA ARG A 54 -14.21 14.99 3.09
C ARG A 54 -13.33 14.05 3.91
N MET A 55 -13.57 13.99 5.23
CA MET A 55 -12.83 13.14 6.15
C MET A 55 -13.19 11.64 6.01
N ARG A 56 -14.42 11.32 5.60
CA ARG A 56 -14.86 9.94 5.32
C ARG A 56 -14.04 9.25 4.22
N PRO A 57 -13.94 9.77 2.99
CA PRO A 57 -13.14 9.13 1.95
C PRO A 57 -11.66 9.11 2.31
N LEU A 58 -11.17 10.11 3.06
CA LEU A 58 -9.82 10.09 3.63
C LEU A 58 -9.60 8.88 4.55
N HIS A 59 -10.51 8.64 5.49
CA HIS A 59 -10.46 7.48 6.38
C HIS A 59 -10.44 6.17 5.59
N THR A 60 -11.38 6.00 4.66
CA THR A 60 -11.48 4.79 3.83
C THR A 60 -10.18 4.50 3.10
N ASN A 61 -9.63 5.50 2.41
CA ASN A 61 -8.37 5.37 1.67
C ASN A 61 -7.17 5.10 2.62
N ALA A 62 -7.12 5.77 3.76
CA ALA A 62 -6.07 5.56 4.76
C ALA A 62 -6.10 4.15 5.36
N VAL A 63 -7.28 3.59 5.67
CA VAL A 63 -7.36 2.25 6.25
C VAL A 63 -7.11 1.15 5.20
N ILE A 64 -7.60 1.34 3.98
CA ILE A 64 -7.47 0.30 2.95
C ILE A 64 -6.12 0.40 2.23
N PHE A 65 -5.83 1.51 1.57
CA PHE A 65 -4.65 1.60 0.70
C PHE A 65 -3.39 1.97 1.47
N ALA A 66 -3.50 2.81 2.51
CA ALA A 66 -2.34 3.13 3.34
C ALA A 66 -2.06 2.00 4.36
N PHE A 67 -2.98 1.66 5.25
CA PHE A 67 -2.74 0.62 6.25
C PHE A 67 -2.69 -0.79 5.65
N ALA A 68 -3.81 -1.30 5.12
CA ALA A 68 -3.87 -2.68 4.62
C ALA A 68 -2.98 -2.89 3.38
N GLY A 69 -2.89 -1.91 2.49
CA GLY A 69 -1.98 -1.93 1.34
C GLY A 69 -0.51 -2.10 1.75
N ASN A 70 0.00 -1.27 2.67
CA ASN A 70 1.37 -1.45 3.19
C ASN A 70 1.53 -2.82 3.88
N ALA A 71 0.50 -3.33 4.58
CA ALA A 71 0.55 -4.65 5.22
C ALA A 71 0.68 -5.80 4.21
N ILE A 72 -0.07 -5.72 3.10
CA ILE A 72 0.02 -6.69 2.01
C ILE A 72 1.40 -6.64 1.37
N PHE A 73 1.94 -5.46 1.10
CA PHE A 73 3.28 -5.33 0.51
C PHE A 73 4.38 -5.83 1.45
N MET A 74 4.31 -5.52 2.75
CA MET A 74 5.19 -6.10 3.76
C MET A 74 5.15 -7.64 3.68
N GLY A 75 3.94 -8.22 3.68
CA GLY A 75 3.73 -9.65 3.59
C GLY A 75 4.31 -10.25 2.31
N ALA A 76 4.05 -9.63 1.16
CA ALA A 76 4.55 -10.06 -0.14
C ALA A 76 6.09 -10.01 -0.20
N TYR A 77 6.72 -8.88 0.14
CA TYR A 77 8.18 -8.74 0.13
C TYR A 77 8.89 -9.69 1.10
N TYR A 78 8.26 -10.00 2.24
CA TYR A 78 8.81 -10.95 3.20
C TYR A 78 8.68 -12.39 2.72
N SER A 79 7.49 -12.76 2.26
CA SER A 79 7.12 -14.14 1.93
C SER A 79 7.71 -14.59 0.60
N LEU A 80 7.65 -13.77 -0.47
CA LEU A 80 8.16 -14.12 -1.80
C LEU A 80 9.61 -14.58 -1.71
N GLN A 81 10.45 -13.80 -1.02
CA GLN A 81 11.87 -14.11 -0.90
C GLN A 81 12.13 -15.48 -0.24
N ARG A 82 11.39 -15.78 0.82
CA ARG A 82 11.57 -17.01 1.62
C ARG A 82 10.97 -18.22 0.92
N LEU A 83 9.76 -18.09 0.39
CA LEU A 83 9.03 -19.18 -0.24
C LEU A 83 9.63 -19.57 -1.60
N LEU A 84 10.18 -18.61 -2.34
CA LEU A 84 10.88 -18.86 -3.61
C LEU A 84 12.38 -19.15 -3.44
N LYS A 85 12.88 -19.06 -2.20
CA LYS A 85 14.29 -19.14 -1.82
C LYS A 85 15.20 -18.30 -2.72
N THR A 86 14.83 -17.04 -2.92
CA THR A 86 15.59 -16.11 -3.75
C THR A 86 15.44 -14.68 -3.24
N ARG A 87 16.41 -13.80 -3.52
CA ARG A 87 16.26 -12.37 -3.22
C ARG A 87 15.27 -11.76 -4.22
N MET A 88 14.63 -10.64 -3.84
CA MET A 88 13.83 -9.85 -4.79
C MET A 88 14.60 -9.55 -6.08
N TYR A 89 13.88 -9.51 -7.20
CA TYR A 89 14.45 -9.31 -8.53
C TYR A 89 15.26 -8.02 -8.65
N SER A 90 14.77 -6.92 -8.07
CA SER A 90 15.48 -5.64 -8.03
C SER A 90 15.19 -4.86 -6.76
N ASP A 91 16.24 -4.61 -5.96
CA ASP A 91 16.19 -3.74 -4.78
C ASP A 91 15.84 -2.29 -5.15
N PHE A 92 16.20 -1.84 -6.36
CA PHE A 92 15.84 -0.52 -6.86
C PHE A 92 14.34 -0.41 -7.09
N LEU A 93 13.74 -1.39 -7.79
CA LEU A 93 12.29 -1.41 -8.00
C LEU A 93 11.53 -1.52 -6.68
N SER A 94 12.07 -2.26 -5.70
CA SER A 94 11.51 -2.32 -4.35
C SER A 94 11.44 -0.93 -3.70
N LYS A 95 12.51 -0.14 -3.79
CA LYS A 95 12.55 1.23 -3.24
C LYS A 95 11.64 2.19 -3.98
N VAL A 96 11.61 2.12 -5.31
CA VAL A 96 10.71 2.95 -6.14
C VAL A 96 9.26 2.65 -5.81
N HIS A 97 8.90 1.37 -5.67
CA HIS A 97 7.57 0.97 -5.24
C HIS A 97 7.23 1.54 -3.86
N PHE A 98 8.09 1.35 -2.85
CA PHE A 98 7.83 1.87 -1.51
C PHE A 98 7.60 3.38 -1.50
N TRP A 99 8.55 4.16 -2.01
CA TRP A 99 8.42 5.62 -2.00
C TRP A 99 7.30 6.13 -2.90
N GLY A 100 7.06 5.47 -4.04
CA GLY A 100 5.92 5.75 -4.90
C GLY A 100 4.59 5.54 -4.18
N TRP A 101 4.46 4.45 -3.42
CA TRP A 101 3.26 4.19 -2.62
C TRP A 101 3.09 5.21 -1.49
N GLN A 102 4.17 5.60 -0.80
CA GLN A 102 4.07 6.63 0.24
C GLN A 102 3.67 7.99 -0.34
N LEU A 103 4.18 8.34 -1.52
CA LEU A 103 3.80 9.56 -2.23
C LEU A 103 2.31 9.54 -2.59
N ILE A 104 1.79 8.43 -3.11
CA ILE A 104 0.35 8.27 -3.41
C ILE A 104 -0.49 8.51 -2.17
N ILE A 105 -0.12 7.94 -1.02
CA ILE A 105 -0.88 8.11 0.24
C ILE A 105 -0.91 9.57 0.67
N VAL A 106 0.23 10.28 0.59
CA VAL A 106 0.30 11.71 0.95
C VAL A 106 -0.52 12.56 -0.03
N LEU A 107 -0.45 12.26 -1.33
CA LEU A 107 -1.25 12.94 -2.35
C LEU A 107 -2.75 12.70 -2.14
N ALA A 108 -3.15 11.47 -1.82
CA ALA A 108 -4.53 11.13 -1.48
C ALA A 108 -5.03 11.91 -0.26
N ALA A 109 -4.21 12.02 0.78
CA ALA A 109 -4.57 12.79 1.97
C ALA A 109 -4.79 14.28 1.63
N ALA A 110 -3.88 14.87 0.86
CA ALA A 110 -4.00 16.26 0.44
C ALA A 110 -5.21 16.48 -0.49
N SER A 111 -5.39 15.63 -1.51
CA SER A 111 -6.43 15.80 -2.52
C SER A 111 -7.84 15.67 -1.95
N LEU A 112 -8.06 14.66 -1.09
CA LEU A 112 -9.38 14.39 -0.50
C LEU A 112 -9.79 15.48 0.48
N LEU A 113 -8.86 15.98 1.29
CA LEU A 113 -9.12 17.13 2.17
C LEU A 113 -9.46 18.39 1.36
N MET A 114 -8.77 18.62 0.24
CA MET A 114 -9.07 19.72 -0.68
C MET A 114 -10.42 19.54 -1.41
N GLY A 115 -11.03 18.36 -1.34
CA GLY A 115 -12.34 18.07 -1.93
C GLY A 115 -12.27 17.56 -3.37
N PHE A 116 -11.08 17.21 -3.87
CA PHE A 116 -10.92 16.58 -5.17
C PHE A 116 -11.29 15.11 -5.07
N THR A 117 -12.47 14.75 -5.60
CA THR A 117 -12.94 13.38 -5.59
C THR A 117 -13.86 13.06 -6.77
N THR A 118 -13.72 11.84 -7.29
CA THR A 118 -14.61 11.29 -8.34
C THR A 118 -15.94 10.77 -7.78
N SER A 119 -16.14 10.78 -6.45
CA SER A 119 -17.31 10.27 -5.72
C SER A 119 -17.58 8.75 -5.83
N LYS A 120 -16.64 7.99 -6.43
CA LYS A 120 -16.72 6.53 -6.50
C LYS A 120 -16.05 5.92 -5.28
N GLU A 121 -16.78 5.13 -4.49
CA GLU A 121 -16.22 4.50 -3.29
C GLU A 121 -15.03 3.60 -3.64
N TYR A 122 -13.95 3.71 -2.87
CA TYR A 122 -12.65 3.03 -3.07
C TYR A 122 -11.89 3.41 -4.35
N ALA A 123 -12.41 4.38 -5.12
CA ALA A 123 -11.80 4.93 -6.32
C ALA A 123 -11.93 6.46 -6.31
N GLU A 124 -11.86 7.08 -5.13
CA GLU A 124 -12.18 8.49 -4.92
C GLU A 124 -11.14 9.43 -5.50
N LEU A 125 -9.92 8.96 -5.74
CA LEU A 125 -8.78 9.77 -6.17
C LEU A 125 -8.95 10.23 -7.62
N GLU A 126 -8.38 11.40 -7.93
CA GLU A 126 -8.43 11.95 -9.29
C GLU A 126 -7.44 11.24 -10.22
N TRP A 127 -7.74 11.33 -11.52
CA TRP A 127 -7.00 10.64 -12.59
C TRP A 127 -5.45 10.79 -12.56
N PRO A 128 -4.83 11.91 -12.12
CA PRO A 128 -3.37 11.98 -12.05
C PRO A 128 -2.81 11.00 -11.01
N ILE A 129 -3.52 10.80 -9.91
CA ILE A 129 -3.15 9.87 -8.85
C ILE A 129 -3.44 8.44 -9.32
N ASP A 130 -4.53 8.20 -10.06
CA ASP A 130 -4.82 6.88 -10.65
C ASP A 130 -3.71 6.42 -11.60
N ILE A 131 -3.20 7.30 -12.45
CA ILE A 131 -2.06 6.99 -13.34
C ILE A 131 -0.82 6.65 -12.51
N LEU A 132 -0.55 7.42 -11.46
CA LEU A 132 0.58 7.16 -10.57
C LEU A 132 0.44 5.81 -9.86
N ILE A 133 -0.75 5.47 -9.37
CA ILE A 133 -1.08 4.17 -8.78
C ILE A 133 -0.79 3.07 -9.79
N ALA A 134 -1.31 3.17 -11.02
CA ALA A 134 -1.10 2.16 -12.06
C ALA A 134 0.39 1.93 -12.35
N ILE A 135 1.19 3.00 -12.47
CA ILE A 135 2.64 2.90 -12.69
C ILE A 135 3.33 2.20 -11.51
N VAL A 136 3.03 2.61 -10.28
CA VAL A 136 3.64 2.05 -9.07
C VAL A 136 3.25 0.58 -8.88
N TRP A 137 2.00 0.23 -9.20
CA TRP A 137 1.50 -1.15 -9.16
C TRP A 137 2.18 -2.04 -10.20
N VAL A 138 2.38 -1.54 -11.43
CA VAL A 138 3.14 -2.24 -12.48
C VAL A 138 4.59 -2.46 -12.05
N ILE A 139 5.23 -1.47 -11.43
CA ILE A 139 6.60 -1.61 -10.89
C ILE A 139 6.67 -2.73 -9.85
N PHE A 140 5.69 -2.78 -8.94
CA PHE A 140 5.57 -3.88 -7.97
C PHE A 140 5.40 -5.23 -8.68
N GLY A 141 4.49 -5.31 -9.65
CA GLY A 141 4.23 -6.51 -10.44
C GLY A 141 5.49 -7.02 -11.16
N ILE A 142 6.21 -6.15 -11.87
CA ILE A 142 7.47 -6.50 -12.56
C ILE A 142 8.48 -7.11 -11.58
N ASN A 143 8.62 -6.50 -10.39
CA ASN A 143 9.55 -6.99 -9.38
C ASN A 143 9.10 -8.34 -8.80
N MET A 144 7.80 -8.53 -8.53
CA MET A 144 7.23 -9.79 -8.08
C MET A 144 7.42 -10.91 -9.10
N PHE A 145 6.96 -10.72 -10.34
CA PHE A 145 7.06 -11.72 -11.40
C PHE A 145 8.51 -12.02 -11.76
N GLY A 146 9.39 -11.00 -11.80
CA GLY A 146 10.83 -11.21 -11.96
C GLY A 146 11.43 -12.09 -10.86
N THR A 147 10.93 -11.99 -9.63
CA THR A 147 11.37 -12.81 -8.49
C THR A 147 10.88 -14.25 -8.65
N ILE A 148 9.63 -14.45 -9.10
CA ILE A 148 9.03 -15.77 -9.38
C ILE A 148 9.76 -16.50 -10.51
N ILE A 149 10.18 -15.77 -11.56
CA ILE A 149 10.94 -16.33 -12.68
C ILE A 149 12.32 -16.82 -12.23
N LYS A 150 13.00 -16.08 -11.34
CA LYS A 150 14.33 -16.43 -10.79
C LYS A 150 14.27 -17.31 -9.54
N ARG A 151 13.15 -17.97 -9.29
CA ARG A 151 12.99 -18.82 -8.09
C ARG A 151 13.89 -20.04 -8.13
N ARG A 152 14.26 -20.54 -6.95
CA ARG A 152 15.02 -21.79 -6.80
C ARG A 152 14.12 -23.00 -6.55
N GLU A 153 12.90 -22.78 -6.08
CA GLU A 153 11.93 -23.82 -5.81
C GLU A 153 11.14 -24.23 -7.06
N ARG A 154 10.99 -25.53 -7.29
CA ARG A 154 10.24 -26.04 -8.46
C ARG A 154 8.75 -25.71 -8.35
N HIS A 155 8.18 -26.01 -7.19
CA HIS A 155 6.77 -25.75 -6.87
C HIS A 155 6.61 -24.39 -6.18
N MET A 156 5.56 -23.67 -6.54
CA MET A 156 5.20 -22.44 -5.84
C MET A 156 4.24 -22.73 -4.71
N TYR A 157 4.53 -22.19 -3.53
CA TYR A 157 3.61 -22.23 -2.42
C TYR A 157 2.31 -21.48 -2.75
N VAL A 158 1.17 -21.99 -2.27
CA VAL A 158 -0.17 -21.51 -2.66
C VAL A 158 -0.38 -20.03 -2.34
N ALA A 159 0.21 -19.47 -1.27
CA ALA A 159 0.09 -18.03 -0.99
C ALA A 159 0.65 -17.15 -2.13
N ILE A 160 1.62 -17.65 -2.91
CA ILE A 160 2.15 -16.93 -4.07
C ILE A 160 1.08 -16.82 -5.17
N TRP A 161 0.22 -17.82 -5.31
CA TRP A 161 -0.90 -17.76 -6.27
C TRP A 161 -1.88 -16.67 -5.90
N PHE A 162 -2.17 -16.51 -4.60
CA PHE A 162 -3.00 -15.42 -4.10
C PHE A 162 -2.34 -14.05 -4.34
N TYR A 163 -1.02 -13.90 -4.15
CA TYR A 163 -0.35 -12.64 -4.50
C TYR A 163 -0.39 -12.35 -6.00
N ILE A 164 -0.20 -13.37 -6.85
CA ILE A 164 -0.34 -13.22 -8.31
C ILE A 164 -1.76 -12.76 -8.65
N ALA A 165 -2.78 -13.40 -8.08
CA ALA A 165 -4.18 -13.01 -8.29
C ALA A 165 -4.39 -11.56 -7.87
N THR A 166 -4.03 -11.17 -6.64
CA THR A 166 -4.15 -9.78 -6.14
C THR A 166 -3.48 -8.74 -7.04
N VAL A 167 -2.39 -9.08 -7.72
CA VAL A 167 -1.69 -8.13 -8.60
C VAL A 167 -2.37 -8.00 -9.96
N VAL A 168 -3.01 -9.07 -10.44
CA VAL A 168 -3.56 -9.15 -11.81
C VAL A 168 -5.06 -8.84 -11.87
N THR A 169 -5.81 -9.19 -10.82
CA THR A 169 -7.27 -8.99 -10.72
C THR A 169 -7.59 -7.77 -9.88
#